data_AF-A0A944XZK6-F1
#
_entry.id   AF-A0A944XZK6-F1
#
_cell.length_a   1.000
_cell.length_b   1.000
_cell.length_c   1.000
_cell.angle_alpha   90.00
_cell.angle_beta   90.00
_cell.angle_gamma   90.00
#
_symmetry.space_group_name_H-M   'P 1'
#
loop_
_entity.id
_entity.type
_entity.pdbx_description
1 polymer ?
#
loop_
_entity_poly.entity_id
_entity_poly.type
_entity_poly.pdbx_seq_one_letter_code
_entity_poly.pdbx_strand_id
1 'polypeptide(L)'
;MADVGHNSGQPLSDEQKAKLEVENGLQQFDRALQVIEEYIDPERPFNLRPYLIRELQAIAVDGGLLDAGNPGDWRTTSVEITKSKHSPPPPHTVEMHVVELCEYINNNLHERTPLHLASYIMWRLNWIHPFPDGNGRTSRILSYILLNVKLGYILPGNPSIPQQIVERRSLYLDALEAADTSILDGGELNLSQMEKMLRAMLANQLVSVVDSADRAG
;
A
#
# COMPACT_ATOMS: atom_id res chain seq x y z
N MET A 1 15.18 12.29 39.13
CA MET A 1 15.97 12.95 38.08
C MET A 1 16.87 11.91 37.45
N ALA A 2 16.52 11.46 36.25
CA ALA A 2 17.43 10.91 35.26
C ALA A 2 16.78 11.26 33.92
N ASP A 3 17.07 12.48 33.49
CA ASP A 3 16.78 12.99 32.16
C ASP A 3 17.64 12.17 31.18
N VAL A 4 17.03 11.21 30.50
CA VAL A 4 17.67 10.50 29.39
C VAL A 4 17.39 11.34 28.16
N GLY A 5 18.20 12.39 28.00
CA GLY A 5 18.23 13.21 26.81
C GLY A 5 18.34 12.32 25.58
N HIS A 6 17.31 12.37 24.74
CA HIS A 6 17.32 11.75 23.44
C HIS A 6 18.43 12.44 22.63
N ASN A 7 19.49 11.70 22.33
CA ASN A 7 20.64 12.19 21.57
C ASN A 7 20.20 12.38 20.11
N SER A 8 19.67 13.57 19.78
CA SER A 8 18.97 13.90 18.53
C SER A 8 19.88 14.05 17.30
N GLY A 9 20.94 13.24 17.20
CA GLY A 9 21.92 13.35 16.11
C GLY A 9 22.64 12.08 15.67
N GLN A 10 22.31 10.91 16.23
CA GLN A 10 22.85 9.63 15.71
C GLN A 10 21.81 8.92 14.83
N PRO A 11 22.23 8.35 13.68
CA PRO A 11 21.36 7.50 12.87
C PRO A 11 20.84 6.32 13.70
N LEU A 12 19.58 5.95 13.48
CA LEU A 12 18.99 4.76 14.10
C LEU A 12 19.77 3.49 13.73
N SER A 13 19.92 2.58 14.68
CA SER A 13 20.43 1.24 14.41
C SER A 13 19.42 0.41 13.60
N ASP A 14 19.87 -0.65 12.93
CA ASP A 14 18.99 -1.54 12.16
C ASP A 14 17.89 -2.17 13.04
N GLU A 15 18.20 -2.48 14.30
CA GLU A 15 17.22 -3.00 15.26
C GLU A 15 16.16 -1.94 15.62
N GLN A 16 16.58 -0.69 15.83
CA GLN A 16 15.65 0.43 16.07
C GLN A 16 14.76 0.69 14.86
N LYS A 17 15.35 0.68 13.65
CA LYS A 17 14.61 0.83 12.39
C LYS A 17 13.57 -0.30 12.26
N ALA A 18 13.98 -1.56 12.41
CA ALA A 18 13.07 -2.70 12.30
C ALA A 18 11.91 -2.63 13.31
N LYS A 19 12.17 -2.20 14.55
CA LYS A 19 11.12 -2.02 15.57
C LYS A 19 10.13 -0.92 15.17
N LEU A 20 10.63 0.23 14.72
CA LEU A 20 9.80 1.33 14.24
C LEU A 20 8.99 0.92 13.01
N GLU A 21 9.54 0.14 12.09
CA GLU A 21 8.79 -0.35 10.92
C GLU A 21 7.62 -1.25 11.32
N VAL A 22 7.77 -2.06 12.36
CA VAL A 22 6.68 -2.87 12.90
C VAL A 22 5.63 -1.99 13.57
N GLU A 23 6.04 -1.06 14.43
CA GLU A 23 5.13 -0.13 15.12
C GLU A 23 4.35 0.73 14.13
N ASN A 24 5.03 1.32 13.14
CA ASN A 24 4.43 2.11 12.07
C ASN A 24 3.49 1.26 11.21
N GLY A 25 3.84 -0.01 10.96
CA GLY A 25 2.98 -0.95 10.24
C GLY A 25 1.65 -1.19 10.95
N LEU A 26 1.67 -1.31 12.28
CA LEU A 26 0.46 -1.43 13.10
C LEU A 26 -0.37 -0.15 13.07
N GLN A 27 0.27 1.02 13.27
CA GLN A 27 -0.41 2.32 13.21
C GLN A 27 -1.02 2.60 11.83
N GLN A 28 -0.32 2.23 10.75
CA GLN A 28 -0.81 2.36 9.39
C GLN A 28 -2.03 1.46 9.16
N PHE A 29 -2.01 0.25 9.73
CA PHE A 29 -3.15 -0.67 9.65
C PHE A 29 -4.36 -0.15 10.45
N ASP A 30 -4.15 0.38 11.66
CA ASP A 30 -5.22 1.00 12.46
C ASP A 30 -5.83 2.20 11.74
N ARG A 31 -5.00 3.06 11.14
CA ARG A 31 -5.48 4.18 10.32
C ARG A 31 -6.30 3.68 9.13
N ALA A 32 -5.88 2.60 8.49
CA ALA A 32 -6.62 2.00 7.39
C ALA A 32 -8.01 1.51 7.82
N LEU A 33 -8.13 0.90 9.00
CA LEU A 33 -9.42 0.49 9.54
C LEU A 33 -10.34 1.70 9.75
N GLN A 34 -9.83 2.80 10.32
CA GLN A 34 -10.61 4.04 10.49
C GLN A 34 -11.09 4.62 9.17
N VAL A 35 -10.23 4.62 8.13
CA VAL A 35 -10.63 5.05 6.77
C VAL A 35 -11.71 4.14 6.23
N ILE A 36 -11.57 2.81 6.38
CA ILE A 36 -12.58 1.88 5.91
C ILE A 36 -13.92 2.15 6.61
N GLU A 37 -13.93 2.26 7.94
CA GLU A 37 -15.14 2.56 8.72
C GLU A 37 -15.83 3.86 8.29
N GLU A 38 -15.06 4.89 7.95
CA GLU A 38 -15.60 6.17 7.47
C GLU A 38 -16.32 6.03 6.12
N TYR A 39 -15.82 5.17 5.24
CA TYR A 39 -16.25 5.09 3.83
C TYR A 39 -17.01 3.81 3.45
N ILE A 40 -17.27 2.89 4.38
CA ILE A 40 -18.28 1.83 4.19
C ILE A 40 -19.71 2.38 4.32
N ASP A 41 -19.88 3.56 4.91
CA ASP A 41 -21.16 4.25 4.98
C ASP A 41 -21.61 4.66 3.56
N PRO A 42 -22.74 4.14 3.05
CA PRO A 42 -23.21 4.48 1.70
C PRO A 42 -23.57 5.96 1.52
N GLU A 43 -23.79 6.71 2.61
CA GLU A 43 -24.01 8.16 2.56
C GLU A 43 -22.71 8.96 2.40
N ARG A 44 -21.54 8.31 2.56
CA ARG A 44 -20.21 8.91 2.47
C ARG A 44 -19.44 8.29 1.31
N PRO A 45 -19.64 8.77 0.07
CA PRO A 45 -18.96 8.20 -1.08
C PRO A 45 -17.44 8.34 -0.94
N PHE A 46 -16.75 7.23 -1.09
CA PHE A 46 -15.30 7.21 -1.11
C PHE A 46 -14.75 8.06 -2.25
N ASN A 47 -13.74 8.87 -1.93
CA ASN A 47 -13.03 9.70 -2.91
C ASN A 47 -11.55 9.70 -2.54
N LEU A 48 -10.74 8.96 -3.29
CA LEU A 48 -9.30 8.91 -3.09
C LEU A 48 -8.70 10.27 -3.45
N ARG A 49 -7.94 10.84 -2.51
CA ARG A 49 -7.19 12.08 -2.70
C ARG A 49 -5.71 11.84 -2.44
N PRO A 50 -4.81 12.62 -3.09
CA PRO A 50 -3.37 12.54 -2.82
C PRO A 50 -3.02 12.68 -1.34
N TYR A 51 -3.81 13.45 -0.59
CA TYR A 51 -3.66 13.61 0.85
C TYR A 51 -3.62 12.27 1.62
N LEU A 52 -4.56 11.35 1.36
CA LEU A 52 -4.59 10.06 2.04
C LEU A 52 -3.35 9.22 1.73
N ILE A 53 -2.84 9.31 0.50
CA ILE A 53 -1.62 8.62 0.07
C ILE A 53 -0.40 9.16 0.84
N ARG A 54 -0.30 10.49 0.98
CA ARG A 54 0.76 11.17 1.76
C ARG A 54 0.65 10.83 3.24
N GLU A 55 -0.55 10.87 3.80
CA GLU A 55 -0.83 10.54 5.21
C GLU A 55 -0.38 9.11 5.54
N LEU A 56 -0.82 8.14 4.74
CA LEU A 56 -0.46 6.74 4.97
C LEU A 56 1.04 6.50 4.79
N GLN A 57 1.70 7.19 3.85
CA GLN A 57 3.15 7.09 3.73
C GLN A 57 3.86 7.75 4.91
N ALA A 58 3.37 8.90 5.39
CA ALA A 58 3.95 9.58 6.53
C ALA A 58 3.96 8.66 7.76
N ILE A 59 2.83 7.98 8.03
CA ILE A 59 2.74 6.97 9.10
C ILE A 59 3.75 5.84 8.87
N ALA A 60 3.89 5.33 7.64
CA ALA A 60 4.78 4.20 7.35
C ALA A 60 6.27 4.47 7.62
N VAL A 61 6.70 5.73 7.53
CA VAL A 61 8.12 6.13 7.62
C VAL A 61 8.40 7.09 8.77
N ASP A 62 7.45 7.26 9.69
CA ASP A 62 7.61 8.14 10.84
C ASP A 62 8.74 7.68 11.77
N GLY A 63 9.21 8.57 12.64
CA GLY A 63 10.21 8.24 13.67
C GLY A 63 11.66 8.25 13.17
N GLY A 64 11.94 8.86 12.02
CA GLY A 64 13.30 9.01 11.49
C GLY A 64 13.76 7.85 10.59
N LEU A 65 12.83 7.13 9.97
CA LEU A 65 13.14 6.06 9.01
C LEU A 65 13.63 6.59 7.65
N LEU A 66 13.41 7.86 7.34
CA LEU A 66 13.89 8.49 6.11
C LEU A 66 15.32 9.01 6.27
N ASP A 67 16.19 8.62 5.34
CA ASP A 67 17.53 9.21 5.23
C ASP A 67 17.49 10.63 4.63
N ALA A 68 16.46 10.96 3.85
CA ALA A 68 16.25 12.28 3.24
C ALA A 68 14.77 12.56 2.95
N GLY A 69 14.40 13.85 3.01
CA GLY A 69 13.03 14.33 2.81
C GLY A 69 12.19 14.25 4.09
N ASN A 70 10.92 14.67 4.01
CA ASN A 70 9.98 14.58 5.12
C ASN A 70 8.93 13.50 4.87
N PRO A 71 8.41 12.84 5.93
CA PRO A 71 7.26 11.96 5.82
C PRO A 71 6.08 12.66 5.10
N GLY A 72 5.53 11.98 4.10
CA GLY A 72 4.44 12.45 3.26
C GLY A 72 4.87 13.31 2.08
N ASP A 73 6.12 13.75 1.96
CA ASP A 73 6.56 14.57 0.82
C ASP A 73 6.91 13.73 -0.40
N TRP A 74 6.52 14.22 -1.58
CA TRP A 74 6.94 13.63 -2.84
C TRP A 74 8.46 13.71 -2.98
N ARG A 75 9.06 12.70 -3.62
CA ARG A 75 10.50 12.73 -3.91
C ARG A 75 10.83 13.88 -4.86
N THR A 76 11.98 14.51 -4.62
CA THR A 76 12.52 15.59 -5.45
C THR A 76 13.65 15.13 -6.37
N THR A 77 14.07 13.87 -6.22
CA THR A 77 15.15 13.25 -6.98
C THR A 77 14.64 12.07 -7.81
N SER A 78 15.40 11.70 -8.84
CA SER A 78 15.16 10.45 -9.57
C SER A 78 15.56 9.25 -8.71
N VAL A 79 14.86 8.15 -8.91
CA VAL A 79 15.07 6.89 -8.18
C VAL A 79 15.05 5.72 -9.16
N GLU A 80 15.79 4.68 -8.82
CA GLU A 80 15.77 3.40 -9.52
C GLU A 80 15.17 2.34 -8.59
N ILE A 81 14.37 1.44 -9.13
CA ILE A 81 13.82 0.31 -8.38
C ILE A 81 14.76 -0.88 -8.59
N THR A 82 15.44 -1.30 -7.52
CA THR A 82 16.36 -2.43 -7.57
C THR A 82 15.68 -3.68 -8.14
N LYS A 83 16.28 -4.30 -9.17
CA LYS A 83 15.77 -5.48 -9.89
C LYS A 83 14.47 -5.26 -10.69
N SER A 84 14.05 -4.02 -10.96
CA SER A 84 13.00 -3.76 -11.93
C SER A 84 13.58 -3.26 -13.26
N LYS A 85 12.94 -3.63 -14.37
CA LYS A 85 13.20 -3.04 -15.69
C LYS A 85 12.46 -1.71 -15.88
N HIS A 86 11.50 -1.42 -15.02
CA HIS A 86 10.72 -0.19 -15.06
C HIS A 86 11.55 0.99 -14.51
N SER A 87 11.47 2.12 -15.20
CA SER A 87 12.06 3.38 -14.78
C SER A 87 10.94 4.32 -14.32
N PRO A 88 10.89 4.68 -13.02
CA PRO A 88 9.87 5.60 -12.52
C PRO A 88 9.87 6.96 -13.25
N PRO A 89 8.71 7.65 -13.29
CA PRO A 89 8.62 8.97 -13.93
C PRO A 89 9.58 9.99 -13.31
N PRO A 90 9.96 11.07 -14.02
CA PRO A 90 10.75 12.14 -13.43
C PRO A 90 10.07 12.77 -12.19
N PRO A 91 10.83 13.22 -11.18
CA PRO A 91 10.27 13.76 -9.94
C PRO A 91 9.27 14.91 -10.15
N HIS A 92 9.50 15.77 -11.15
CA HIS A 92 8.61 16.91 -11.44
C HIS A 92 7.24 16.52 -12.02
N THR A 93 7.03 15.27 -12.46
CA THR A 93 5.73 14.77 -12.95
C THR A 93 5.02 13.84 -11.96
N VAL A 94 5.64 13.56 -10.79
CA VAL A 94 5.09 12.63 -9.78
C VAL A 94 3.69 13.06 -9.33
N GLU A 95 3.52 14.33 -8.97
CA GLU A 95 2.22 14.82 -8.47
C GLU A 95 1.11 14.68 -9.53
N MET A 96 1.41 15.01 -10.79
CA MET A 96 0.49 14.80 -11.91
C MET A 96 0.04 13.34 -12.00
N HIS A 97 0.97 12.38 -11.99
CA HIS A 97 0.61 10.97 -12.08
C HIS A 97 -0.14 10.45 -10.85
N VAL A 98 0.12 10.99 -9.66
CA VAL A 98 -0.66 10.67 -8.45
C VAL A 98 -2.09 11.19 -8.57
N VAL A 99 -2.28 12.39 -9.13
CA VAL A 99 -3.62 12.92 -9.42
C VAL A 99 -4.35 12.03 -10.43
N GLU A 100 -3.70 11.66 -11.54
CA GLU A 100 -4.25 10.73 -12.54
C GLU A 100 -4.60 9.36 -11.94
N LEU A 101 -3.77 8.84 -11.03
CA LEU A 101 -4.06 7.62 -10.27
C LEU A 101 -5.34 7.77 -9.46
N CYS A 102 -5.49 8.88 -8.72
CA CYS A 102 -6.69 9.15 -7.93
C CYS A 102 -7.93 9.24 -8.83
N GLU A 103 -7.84 9.99 -9.93
CA GLU A 103 -8.91 10.14 -10.91
C GLU A 103 -9.34 8.79 -11.51
N TYR A 104 -8.38 7.95 -11.92
CA TYR A 104 -8.69 6.61 -12.44
C TYR A 104 -9.48 5.80 -11.41
N ILE A 105 -9.01 5.74 -10.16
CA ILE A 105 -9.70 5.00 -9.09
C ILE A 105 -11.12 5.52 -8.92
N ASN A 106 -11.27 6.83 -8.73
CA ASN A 106 -12.56 7.47 -8.45
C ASN A 106 -13.57 7.26 -9.59
N ASN A 107 -13.12 7.43 -10.84
CA ASN A 107 -13.98 7.26 -12.03
C ASN A 107 -14.39 5.79 -12.23
N ASN A 108 -13.60 4.83 -11.75
CA ASN A 108 -13.85 3.40 -11.92
C ASN A 108 -14.49 2.74 -10.69
N LEU A 109 -14.88 3.51 -9.66
CA LEU A 109 -15.52 2.99 -8.44
C LEU A 109 -16.85 2.28 -8.70
N HIS A 110 -17.52 2.49 -9.82
CA HIS A 110 -18.75 1.74 -10.16
C HIS A 110 -18.55 0.76 -11.32
N GLU A 111 -17.46 0.87 -12.06
CA GLU A 111 -17.24 0.12 -13.30
C GLU A 111 -16.34 -1.10 -13.14
N ARG A 112 -15.41 -1.07 -12.17
CA ARG A 112 -14.39 -2.11 -11.99
C ARG A 112 -14.62 -2.94 -10.73
N THR A 113 -14.10 -4.16 -10.72
CA THR A 113 -14.21 -5.05 -9.56
C THR A 113 -13.34 -4.56 -8.39
N PRO A 114 -13.66 -4.95 -7.14
CA PRO A 114 -12.81 -4.64 -5.99
C PRO A 114 -11.37 -5.13 -6.16
N LEU A 115 -11.19 -6.35 -6.68
CA LEU A 115 -9.88 -6.95 -6.94
C LEU A 115 -9.09 -6.17 -7.99
N HIS A 116 -9.76 -5.65 -9.03
CA HIS A 116 -9.11 -4.84 -10.04
C HIS A 116 -8.59 -3.52 -9.47
N LEU A 117 -9.43 -2.77 -8.74
CA LEU A 117 -9.02 -1.48 -8.17
C LEU A 117 -7.91 -1.63 -7.13
N ALA A 118 -8.00 -2.68 -6.29
CA ALA A 118 -6.95 -3.04 -5.34
C ALA A 118 -5.62 -3.40 -6.05
N SER A 119 -5.69 -4.18 -7.13
CA SER A 119 -4.52 -4.51 -7.96
C SER A 119 -3.93 -3.28 -8.64
N TYR A 120 -4.78 -2.41 -9.19
CA TYR A 120 -4.38 -1.23 -9.92
C TYR A 120 -3.67 -0.23 -9.01
N ILE A 121 -4.23 0.11 -7.84
CA ILE A 121 -3.57 1.06 -6.93
C ILE A 121 -2.23 0.53 -6.45
N MET A 122 -2.15 -0.78 -6.22
CA MET A 122 -0.93 -1.42 -5.77
C MET A 122 0.15 -1.34 -6.85
N TRP A 123 -0.18 -1.65 -8.11
CA TRP A 123 0.75 -1.50 -9.22
C TRP A 123 1.10 -0.02 -9.50
N ARG A 124 0.09 0.82 -9.74
CA ARG A 124 0.27 2.20 -10.22
C ARG A 124 1.05 3.05 -9.23
N LEU A 125 0.85 2.89 -7.92
CA LEU A 125 1.64 3.64 -6.93
C LEU A 125 3.12 3.22 -6.97
N ASN A 126 3.43 1.93 -7.11
CA ASN A 126 4.82 1.46 -7.23
C ASN A 126 5.45 1.84 -8.57
N TRP A 127 4.66 1.90 -9.65
CA TRP A 127 5.08 2.40 -10.96
C TRP A 127 5.45 3.89 -10.91
N ILE A 128 4.63 4.72 -10.24
CA ILE A 128 4.93 6.15 -10.05
C ILE A 128 6.14 6.33 -9.12
N HIS A 129 6.22 5.49 -8.09
CA HIS A 129 7.22 5.53 -7.02
C HIS A 129 7.33 6.94 -6.40
N PRO A 130 6.24 7.50 -5.84
CA PRO A 130 6.18 8.92 -5.52
C PRO A 130 7.04 9.37 -4.33
N PHE A 131 7.50 8.44 -3.48
CA PHE A 131 8.21 8.76 -2.25
C PHE A 131 9.67 8.25 -2.27
N PRO A 132 10.57 8.82 -1.44
CA PRO A 132 11.92 8.27 -1.24
C PRO A 132 11.92 6.84 -0.66
N ASP A 133 11.00 6.54 0.26
CA ASP A 133 10.76 5.22 0.83
C ASP A 133 9.27 5.09 1.24
N GLY A 134 8.80 3.90 1.59
CA GLY A 134 7.44 3.63 2.04
C GLY A 134 6.49 3.22 0.92
N ASN A 135 6.87 3.34 -0.36
CA ASN A 135 6.01 3.06 -1.53
C ASN A 135 5.32 1.69 -1.46
N GLY A 136 6.09 0.64 -1.13
CA GLY A 136 5.54 -0.71 -0.98
C GLY A 136 4.58 -0.87 0.21
N ARG A 137 4.84 -0.22 1.35
CA ARG A 137 3.96 -0.26 2.53
C ARG A 137 2.65 0.46 2.24
N THR A 138 2.75 1.68 1.71
CA THR A 138 1.62 2.53 1.35
C THR A 138 0.73 1.91 0.27
N SER A 139 1.31 1.30 -0.77
CA SER A 139 0.53 0.64 -1.83
C SER A 139 -0.26 -0.56 -1.33
N ARG A 140 0.33 -1.41 -0.48
CA ARG A 140 -0.35 -2.58 0.10
C ARG A 140 -1.52 -2.17 1.00
N ILE A 141 -1.34 -1.15 1.83
CA ILE A 141 -2.43 -0.71 2.71
C ILE A 141 -3.54 -0.01 1.93
N LEU A 142 -3.21 0.80 0.92
CA LEU A 142 -4.20 1.42 0.03
C LEU A 142 -4.99 0.36 -0.77
N SER A 143 -4.32 -0.69 -1.24
CA SER A 143 -4.96 -1.85 -1.86
C SER A 143 -5.98 -2.50 -0.92
N TYR A 144 -5.63 -2.64 0.36
CA TYR A 144 -6.54 -3.20 1.37
C TYR A 144 -7.73 -2.27 1.64
N ILE A 145 -7.48 -0.96 1.82
CA ILE A 145 -8.55 0.05 2.00
C ILE A 145 -9.54 -0.01 0.85
N LEU A 146 -9.05 0.07 -0.40
CA LEU A 146 -9.93 0.03 -1.57
C LEU A 146 -10.74 -1.26 -1.65
N LEU A 147 -10.12 -2.42 -1.38
CA LEU A 147 -10.82 -3.69 -1.39
C LEU A 147 -11.99 -3.72 -0.40
N ASN A 148 -11.76 -3.28 0.84
CA ASN A 148 -12.77 -3.29 1.90
C ASN A 148 -13.88 -2.25 1.65
N VAL A 149 -13.53 -1.03 1.27
CA VAL A 149 -14.49 0.03 0.92
C VAL A 149 -15.40 -0.44 -0.22
N LYS A 150 -14.82 -1.06 -1.27
CA LYS A 150 -15.60 -1.62 -2.38
C LYS A 150 -16.51 -2.78 -2.00
N LEU A 151 -16.11 -3.59 -1.04
CA LEU A 151 -16.92 -4.69 -0.52
C LEU A 151 -18.01 -4.20 0.43
N GLY A 152 -17.84 -3.00 1.02
CA GLY A 152 -18.78 -2.40 1.95
C GLY A 152 -18.67 -2.94 3.38
N TYR A 153 -17.58 -3.62 3.71
CA TYR A 153 -17.32 -4.14 5.06
C TYR A 153 -15.83 -4.38 5.29
N ILE A 154 -15.44 -4.45 6.57
CA ILE A 154 -14.09 -4.87 6.99
C ILE A 154 -14.00 -6.39 6.89
N LEU A 155 -13.02 -6.87 6.13
CA LEU A 155 -12.71 -8.28 5.97
C LEU A 155 -12.33 -8.89 7.33
N PRO A 156 -13.09 -9.89 7.80
CA PRO A 156 -12.73 -10.62 9.02
C PRO A 156 -11.59 -11.61 8.75
N GLY A 157 -11.01 -12.14 9.82
CA GLY A 157 -10.01 -13.21 9.75
C GLY A 157 -8.57 -12.72 9.63
N ASN A 158 -7.63 -13.64 9.83
CA ASN A 158 -6.19 -13.41 9.84
C ASN A 158 -5.44 -14.62 9.24
N PRO A 159 -4.24 -14.44 8.67
CA PRO A 159 -3.51 -13.18 8.50
C PRO A 159 -4.20 -12.24 7.49
N SER A 160 -4.10 -10.93 7.71
CA SER A 160 -4.64 -9.93 6.77
C SER A 160 -3.93 -9.98 5.42
N ILE A 161 -4.57 -9.54 4.33
CA ILE A 161 -3.94 -9.51 3.01
C ILE A 161 -2.58 -8.77 3.03
N PRO A 162 -2.43 -7.58 3.64
CA PRO A 162 -1.12 -6.92 3.75
C PRO A 162 -0.04 -7.79 4.43
N GLN A 163 -0.40 -8.50 5.49
CA GLN A 163 0.50 -9.43 6.18
C GLN A 163 0.91 -10.59 5.27
N GLN A 164 -0.06 -11.20 4.57
CA GLN A 164 0.21 -12.28 3.63
C GLN A 164 1.14 -11.85 2.49
N ILE A 165 1.04 -10.60 2.01
CA ILE A 165 1.95 -10.07 1.00
C ILE A 165 3.38 -9.94 1.55
N VAL A 166 3.56 -9.51 2.79
CA VAL A 166 4.87 -9.43 3.43
C VAL A 166 5.50 -10.83 3.55
N GLU A 167 4.73 -11.81 3.99
CA GLU A 167 5.16 -13.21 4.10
C GLU A 167 5.50 -13.85 2.74
N ARG A 168 4.84 -13.40 1.66
CA ARG A 168 4.99 -13.92 0.30
C ARG A 168 5.51 -12.86 -0.67
N ARG A 169 6.53 -12.11 -0.23
CA ARG A 169 7.06 -10.94 -0.95
C ARG A 169 7.41 -11.21 -2.41
N SER A 170 7.96 -12.38 -2.74
CA SER A 170 8.33 -12.73 -4.12
C SER A 170 7.12 -12.71 -5.06
N LEU A 171 6.00 -13.31 -4.69
CA LEU A 171 4.78 -13.34 -5.51
C LEU A 171 4.28 -11.93 -5.85
N TYR A 172 4.39 -11.01 -4.88
CA TYR A 172 4.03 -9.61 -5.06
C TYR A 172 4.97 -8.90 -6.03
N LEU A 173 6.29 -9.11 -5.91
CA LEU A 173 7.25 -8.51 -6.83
C LEU A 173 7.10 -9.09 -8.25
N ASP A 174 6.89 -10.40 -8.37
CA ASP A 174 6.66 -11.07 -9.66
C ASP A 174 5.39 -10.53 -10.34
N ALA A 175 4.32 -10.28 -9.57
CA ALA A 175 3.09 -9.70 -10.09
C ALA A 175 3.25 -8.24 -10.52
N LEU A 176 4.08 -7.44 -9.85
CA LEU A 176 4.45 -6.09 -10.31
C LEU A 176 5.24 -6.14 -11.61
N GLU A 177 6.26 -6.99 -11.68
CA GLU A 177 7.10 -7.13 -12.88
C GLU A 177 6.30 -7.62 -14.09
N ALA A 178 5.34 -8.54 -13.87
CA ALA A 178 4.42 -8.98 -14.91
C ALA A 178 3.56 -7.84 -15.47
N ALA A 179 3.06 -6.96 -14.60
CA ALA A 179 2.28 -5.79 -15.01
C ALA A 179 3.15 -4.78 -15.77
N ASP A 180 4.35 -4.48 -15.29
CA ASP A 180 5.30 -3.60 -15.98
C ASP A 180 5.67 -4.14 -17.37
N THR A 181 5.98 -5.44 -17.47
CA THR A 181 6.34 -6.09 -18.73
C THR A 181 5.21 -6.01 -19.76
N SER A 182 3.95 -6.15 -19.32
CA SER A 182 2.79 -6.08 -20.23
C SER A 182 2.69 -4.74 -20.98
N ILE A 183 3.14 -3.66 -20.35
CA ILE A 183 3.16 -2.31 -20.95
C ILE A 183 4.43 -2.12 -21.78
N LEU A 184 5.59 -2.57 -21.28
CA LEU A 184 6.88 -2.41 -21.98
C LEU A 184 6.92 -3.14 -23.33
N ASP A 185 6.24 -4.26 -23.44
CA ASP A 185 6.15 -5.04 -24.69
C ASP A 185 5.15 -4.44 -25.70
N GLY A 186 4.67 -3.21 -25.46
CA GLY A 186 3.72 -2.49 -26.32
C GLY A 186 2.26 -2.98 -26.18
N GLY A 187 1.97 -3.74 -25.13
CA GLY A 187 0.63 -4.24 -24.82
C GLY A 187 -0.18 -3.30 -23.94
N GLU A 188 -1.39 -3.74 -23.60
CA GLU A 188 -2.24 -3.10 -22.60
C GLU A 188 -1.87 -3.56 -21.19
N LEU A 189 -2.14 -2.73 -20.19
CA LEU A 189 -1.93 -3.06 -18.78
C LEU A 189 -2.64 -4.37 -18.42
N ASN A 190 -1.85 -5.35 -17.98
CA ASN A 190 -2.36 -6.64 -17.53
C ASN A 190 -2.10 -6.86 -16.03
N LEU A 191 -3.18 -6.80 -15.24
CA LEU A 191 -3.14 -7.03 -13.78
C LEU A 191 -3.53 -8.45 -13.35
N SER A 192 -3.68 -9.40 -14.29
CA SER A 192 -4.24 -10.73 -14.02
C SER A 192 -3.48 -11.49 -12.94
N GLN A 193 -2.14 -11.37 -12.90
CA GLN A 193 -1.33 -12.03 -11.89
C GLN A 193 -1.55 -11.43 -10.50
N MET A 194 -1.65 -10.10 -10.42
CA MET A 194 -1.94 -9.37 -9.18
C MET A 194 -3.35 -9.70 -8.67
N GLU A 195 -4.34 -9.72 -9.55
CA GLU A 195 -5.72 -10.08 -9.21
C GLU A 195 -5.83 -11.53 -8.72
N LYS A 196 -5.10 -12.47 -9.35
CA LYS A 196 -5.03 -13.88 -8.90
C LYS A 196 -4.39 -14.00 -7.52
N MET A 197 -3.30 -13.25 -7.27
CA MET A 197 -2.63 -13.22 -5.97
C MET A 197 -3.57 -12.69 -4.89
N LEU A 198 -4.19 -11.52 -5.09
CA LEU A 198 -5.13 -10.93 -4.13
C LEU A 198 -6.35 -11.82 -3.89
N ARG A 199 -6.87 -12.49 -4.92
CA ARG A 199 -7.97 -13.46 -4.79
C ARG A 199 -7.60 -14.62 -3.86
N ALA A 200 -6.40 -15.18 -4.02
CA ALA A 200 -5.93 -16.27 -3.17
C ALA A 200 -5.74 -15.81 -1.71
N MET A 201 -5.19 -14.61 -1.51
CA MET A 201 -4.99 -14.05 -0.17
C MET A 201 -6.31 -13.71 0.53
N LEU A 202 -7.29 -13.18 -0.22
CA LEU A 202 -8.65 -12.95 0.25
C LEU A 202 -9.31 -14.27 0.68
N ALA A 203 -9.20 -15.32 -0.14
CA ALA A 203 -9.74 -16.63 0.20
C ALA A 203 -9.10 -17.17 1.50
N ASN A 204 -7.78 -17.09 1.62
CA ASN A 204 -7.06 -17.53 2.82
C ASN A 204 -7.48 -16.75 4.08
N GLN A 205 -7.65 -15.43 3.98
CA GLN A 205 -8.10 -14.61 5.10
C GLN A 205 -9.50 -15.03 5.56
N LEU A 206 -10.44 -15.26 4.64
CA LEU A 206 -11.81 -15.65 4.98
C LEU A 206 -11.91 -17.10 5.50
N VAL A 207 -11.12 -18.03 4.96
CA VAL A 207 -11.07 -19.43 5.45
C VAL A 207 -10.64 -19.48 6.92
N SER A 208 -9.74 -18.60 7.36
CA SER A 208 -9.32 -18.54 8.77
C SER A 208 -10.48 -18.33 9.76
N VAL A 209 -11.58 -17.70 9.32
CA VAL A 209 -12.79 -17.49 10.12
C VAL A 209 -13.54 -18.81 10.29
N VAL A 210 -13.66 -19.59 9.21
CA VAL A 210 -14.27 -20.93 9.23
C VAL A 210 -13.49 -21.84 10.17
N ASP A 211 -12.16 -21.89 9.99
CA ASP A 211 -11.27 -22.69 10.82
C ASP A 211 -11.37 -22.33 12.31
N SER A 212 -11.60 -21.06 12.62
CA SER A 212 -11.78 -20.59 14.00
C SER A 212 -13.14 -21.00 14.57
N ALA A 213 -14.19 -21.01 13.75
CA ALA A 213 -15.51 -21.50 14.15
C ALA A 213 -15.49 -23.01 14.44
N ASP A 214 -14.80 -23.80 13.63
CA ASP A 214 -14.69 -25.26 13.82
C ASP A 214 -13.93 -25.64 15.10
N ARG A 215 -12.98 -24.79 15.53
CA ARG A 215 -12.22 -24.99 16.78
C ARG A 215 -12.91 -24.47 18.04
N ALA A 216 -14.01 -23.72 17.91
CA ALA A 216 -14.66 -23.05 19.03
C ALA A 216 -15.57 -23.97 19.88
N GLY A 217 -15.26 -25.27 19.96
CA GLY A 217 -16.03 -26.30 20.67
C GLY A 217 -15.23 -27.00 21.76
#